data_AF-A0A2S6NPC7-F1
#
_entry.id   AF-A0A2S6NPC7-F1
#
_cell.length_a   1.000
_cell.length_b   1.000
_cell.length_c   1.000
_cell.angle_alpha   90.00
_cell.angle_beta   90.00
_cell.angle_gamma   90.00
#
_symmetry.space_group_name_H-M   'P 1'
#
loop_
_entity.id
_entity.type
_entity.pdbx_description
1 polymer ?
#
loop_
_entity_poly.entity_id
_entity_poly.type
_entity_poly.pdbx_seq_one_letter_code
_entity_poly.pdbx_strand_id
1 'polypeptide(L)'
;MRRSAVYYAGISCVPYAREVSGIMVSGNAWQWWGNAAGQYARGYRPEVGSVLNFRANPRMPLGHVAVVTRIVNPREIVVDQANWGSHGMRGRISRNVAVVDVSEANNWSAVRVELGRSGAFGSVYPTYGFIYNRPDTGLLTASADRPTPLPAINPVPSDLRPAAERPWHTYEEVAEMPSRAPHRLDLRITQVASER
;
A
#
# COMPACT_ATOMS: atom_id res chain seq x y z
N MET A 1 20.50 -15.46 -36.41
CA MET A 1 20.54 -14.03 -36.00
C MET A 1 19.66 -13.85 -34.78
N ARG A 2 20.24 -13.77 -33.58
CA ARG A 2 19.49 -13.52 -32.34
C ARG A 2 19.37 -12.01 -32.15
N ARG A 3 18.14 -11.49 -32.12
CA ARG A 3 17.85 -10.10 -31.81
C ARG A 3 18.21 -9.83 -30.35
N SER A 4 19.30 -9.10 -30.12
CA SER A 4 19.61 -8.51 -28.83
C SER A 4 18.55 -7.45 -28.52
N ALA A 5 17.68 -7.72 -27.56
CA ALA A 5 16.80 -6.73 -26.98
C ALA A 5 17.64 -5.79 -26.11
N VAL A 6 17.60 -4.50 -26.42
CA VAL A 6 18.20 -3.43 -25.62
C VAL A 6 17.47 -3.38 -24.27
N TYR A 7 18.17 -3.67 -23.17
CA TYR A 7 17.64 -3.51 -21.82
C TYR A 7 17.52 -2.01 -21.52
N TYR A 8 16.32 -1.54 -21.17
CA TYR A 8 16.09 -0.16 -20.74
C TYR A 8 17.00 0.17 -19.54
N ALA A 9 17.93 1.11 -19.75
CA ALA A 9 18.84 1.62 -18.73
C ALA A 9 18.10 2.50 -17.71
N GLY A 10 17.29 1.87 -16.86
CA GLY A 10 16.64 2.49 -15.71
C GLY A 10 17.23 1.95 -14.41
N ILE A 11 17.40 2.81 -13.40
CA ILE A 11 17.86 2.38 -12.07
C ILE A 11 16.73 1.65 -11.33
N SER A 12 17.06 0.53 -10.70
CA SER A 12 16.13 -0.25 -9.86
C SER A 12 16.00 0.37 -8.47
N CYS A 13 14.94 0.03 -7.72
CA CYS A 13 14.70 0.55 -6.37
C CYS A 13 15.85 0.24 -5.38
N VAL A 14 16.36 -0.99 -5.38
CA VAL A 14 17.45 -1.45 -4.51
C VAL A 14 18.74 -0.63 -4.70
N PRO A 15 19.35 -0.55 -5.91
CA PRO A 15 20.57 0.25 -6.08
C PRO A 15 20.35 1.73 -5.79
N TYR A 16 19.19 2.29 -6.17
CA TYR A 16 18.83 3.66 -5.85
C TYR A 16 18.76 3.91 -4.34
N ALA A 17 18.07 3.04 -3.60
CA ALA A 17 17.92 3.18 -2.16
C ALA A 17 19.27 3.08 -1.45
N ARG A 18 20.18 2.21 -1.90
CA ARG A 18 21.56 2.14 -1.36
C ARG A 18 22.30 3.45 -1.55
N GLU A 19 22.27 4.00 -2.76
CA GLU A 19 22.95 5.24 -3.12
C GLU A 19 22.44 6.43 -2.28
N VAL A 20 21.13 6.53 -2.09
CA VAL A 20 20.52 7.70 -1.42
C VAL A 20 20.51 7.58 0.11
N SER A 21 20.27 6.39 0.66
CA SER A 21 20.18 6.21 2.12
C SER A 21 21.51 5.82 2.79
N GLY A 22 22.47 5.29 2.03
CA GLY A 22 23.70 4.71 2.56
C GLY A 22 23.53 3.33 3.21
N ILE A 23 22.32 2.74 3.18
CA ILE A 23 22.03 1.43 3.77
C ILE A 23 22.43 0.32 2.79
N MET A 24 23.39 -0.51 3.17
CA MET A 24 24.01 -1.52 2.30
C MET A 24 23.50 -2.94 2.56
N VAL A 25 22.18 -3.11 2.52
CA VAL A 25 21.53 -4.42 2.71
C VAL A 25 21.52 -5.21 1.41
N SER A 26 21.87 -6.49 1.46
CA SER A 26 21.93 -7.40 0.29
C SER A 26 20.56 -8.00 -0.06
N GLY A 27 20.43 -8.55 -1.27
CA GLY A 27 19.22 -9.23 -1.73
C GLY A 27 18.16 -8.33 -2.40
N ASN A 28 17.05 -8.96 -2.78
CA ASN A 28 15.86 -8.30 -3.31
C ASN A 28 15.17 -7.49 -2.21
N ALA A 29 14.34 -6.49 -2.60
CA ALA A 29 13.71 -5.57 -1.66
C ALA A 29 12.92 -6.28 -0.53
N TRP A 30 12.13 -7.31 -0.86
CA TRP A 30 11.39 -8.07 0.18
C TRP A 30 12.30 -8.75 1.22
N GLN A 31 13.55 -9.09 0.85
CA GLN A 31 14.52 -9.73 1.75
C GLN A 31 15.19 -8.74 2.69
N TRP A 32 15.15 -7.43 2.37
CA TRP A 32 15.89 -6.42 3.13
C TRP A 32 15.48 -6.37 4.60
N TRP A 33 14.21 -6.65 4.93
CA TRP A 33 13.76 -6.61 6.32
C TRP A 33 14.47 -7.66 7.19
N GLY A 34 14.62 -8.88 6.65
CA GLY A 34 15.35 -9.95 7.32
C GLY A 34 16.86 -9.71 7.30
N ASN A 35 17.40 -9.34 6.13
CA ASN A 35 18.85 -9.14 5.96
C ASN A 35 19.40 -7.95 6.74
N ALA A 36 18.56 -6.94 7.03
CA ALA A 36 18.93 -5.82 7.88
C ALA A 36 19.01 -6.18 9.37
N ALA A 37 18.35 -7.25 9.81
CA ALA A 37 18.35 -7.64 11.22
C ALA A 37 19.79 -7.90 11.72
N GLY A 38 20.12 -7.37 12.90
CA GLY A 38 21.46 -7.47 13.47
C GLY A 38 22.52 -6.57 12.84
N GLN A 39 22.19 -5.84 11.76
CA GLN A 39 23.11 -4.91 11.08
C GLN A 39 22.60 -3.47 11.13
N TYR A 40 21.32 -3.28 10.84
CA TYR A 40 20.65 -2.00 10.81
C TYR A 40 19.43 -2.02 11.73
N ALA A 41 19.23 -0.95 12.50
CA ALA A 41 18.04 -0.80 13.31
C ALA A 41 16.79 -0.82 12.42
N ARG A 42 15.70 -1.36 12.96
CA ARG A 42 14.40 -1.46 12.29
C ARG A 42 13.26 -1.03 13.20
N GLY A 43 12.15 -0.62 12.61
CA GLY A 43 11.00 -0.16 13.38
C GLY A 43 9.81 0.27 12.54
N TYR A 44 8.84 0.88 13.19
CA TYR A 44 7.57 1.31 12.61
C TYR A 44 7.40 2.83 12.56
N ARG A 45 8.36 3.57 13.11
CA ARG A 45 8.34 5.04 13.11
C ARG A 45 9.11 5.58 11.88
N PRO A 46 8.52 6.48 11.08
CA PRO A 46 9.23 7.09 9.96
C PRO A 46 10.34 8.02 10.46
N GLU A 47 11.44 8.06 9.73
CA GLU A 47 12.56 8.97 9.95
C GLU A 47 13.10 9.43 8.60
N VAL A 48 13.51 10.69 8.49
CA VAL A 48 14.14 11.18 7.25
C VAL A 48 15.44 10.40 7.02
N GLY A 49 15.63 9.93 5.78
CA GLY A 49 16.75 9.09 5.38
C GLY A 49 16.56 7.59 5.65
N SER A 50 15.49 7.18 6.35
CA SER A 50 15.18 5.76 6.50
C SER A 50 14.55 5.17 5.23
N VAL A 51 14.57 3.85 5.12
CA VAL A 51 14.02 3.12 3.98
C VAL A 51 12.72 2.44 4.40
N LEU A 52 11.59 2.84 3.80
CA LEU A 52 10.33 2.13 3.90
C LEU A 52 10.41 0.85 3.06
N ASN A 53 10.19 -0.31 3.69
CA ASN A 53 10.31 -1.61 3.06
C ASN A 53 8.94 -2.27 2.82
N PHE A 54 8.60 -2.47 1.55
CA PHE A 54 7.36 -3.09 1.11
C PHE A 54 7.47 -4.61 1.03
N ARG A 55 6.42 -5.31 1.48
CA ARG A 55 6.35 -6.77 1.36
C ARG A 55 6.12 -7.19 -0.08
N ALA A 56 6.57 -8.40 -0.41
CA ALA A 56 6.18 -9.03 -1.67
C ALA A 56 4.66 -9.25 -1.72
N ASN A 57 4.06 -9.02 -2.88
CA ASN A 57 2.64 -9.26 -3.13
C ASN A 57 2.42 -9.63 -4.62
N PRO A 58 1.22 -10.08 -5.02
CA PRO A 58 0.97 -10.55 -6.39
C PRO A 58 1.29 -9.53 -7.50
N ARG A 59 1.21 -8.22 -7.22
CA ARG A 59 1.53 -7.14 -8.17
C ARG A 59 2.99 -6.67 -8.08
N MET A 60 3.70 -7.06 -7.02
CA MET A 60 5.07 -6.64 -6.71
C MET A 60 5.84 -7.78 -6.01
N PRO A 61 6.17 -8.86 -6.74
CA PRO A 61 6.69 -10.10 -6.14
C PRO A 61 8.11 -9.95 -5.58
N LEU A 62 8.89 -8.96 -6.05
CA LEU A 62 10.24 -8.68 -5.54
C LEU A 62 10.23 -7.76 -4.30
N GLY A 63 9.05 -7.35 -3.82
CA GLY A 63 8.91 -6.27 -2.85
C GLY A 63 9.35 -4.94 -3.46
N HIS A 64 9.52 -3.93 -2.60
CA HIS A 64 10.01 -2.61 -3.01
C HIS A 64 10.60 -1.85 -1.83
N VAL A 65 11.44 -0.86 -2.13
CA VAL A 65 12.03 0.03 -1.13
C VAL A 65 11.93 1.48 -1.59
N ALA A 66 11.59 2.37 -0.67
CA ALA A 66 11.51 3.80 -0.90
C ALA A 66 12.23 4.57 0.22
N VAL A 67 12.96 5.62 -0.13
CA VAL A 67 13.71 6.42 0.86
C VAL A 67 12.85 7.58 1.33
N VAL A 68 12.70 7.73 2.64
CA VAL A 68 11.95 8.83 3.24
C VAL A 68 12.75 10.13 3.11
N THR A 69 12.17 11.14 2.45
CA THR A 69 12.80 12.46 2.28
C THR A 69 12.20 13.51 3.20
N ARG A 70 10.94 13.34 3.62
CA ARG A 70 10.27 14.26 4.55
C ARG A 70 9.15 13.56 5.32
N ILE A 71 8.92 13.98 6.56
CA ILE A 71 7.74 13.61 7.34
C ILE A 71 6.77 14.78 7.29
N VAL A 72 5.53 14.54 6.83
CA VAL A 72 4.50 15.59 6.71
C VAL A 72 3.68 15.66 7.99
N ASN A 73 3.20 14.51 8.46
CA ASN A 73 2.39 14.36 9.65
C ASN A 73 2.47 12.91 10.16
N PRO A 74 1.79 12.52 11.25
CA PRO A 74 1.87 11.16 11.80
C PRO A 74 1.50 10.02 10.83
N ARG A 75 0.72 10.31 9.79
CA ARG A 75 0.26 9.34 8.79
C ARG A 75 0.77 9.62 7.39
N GLU A 76 1.59 10.64 7.17
CA GLU A 76 2.01 11.02 5.83
C GLU A 76 3.49 11.37 5.79
N ILE A 77 4.17 10.75 4.83
CA ILE A 77 5.57 10.98 4.52
C ILE A 77 5.71 11.27 3.03
N VAL A 78 6.85 11.84 2.67
CA VAL A 78 7.28 11.97 1.28
C VAL A 78 8.48 11.07 1.06
N VAL A 79 8.49 10.37 -0.07
CA VAL A 79 9.54 9.45 -0.44
C VAL A 79 10.10 9.72 -1.83
N ASP A 80 11.35 9.33 -2.00
CA ASP A 80 11.97 9.16 -3.31
C ASP A 80 12.20 7.65 -3.57
N GLN A 81 11.98 7.23 -4.81
CA GLN A 81 12.07 5.83 -5.20
C GLN A 81 12.35 5.67 -6.70
N ALA A 82 12.73 4.46 -7.12
CA ALA A 82 12.96 4.16 -8.53
C ALA A 82 12.20 2.91 -8.98
N ASN A 83 11.82 2.86 -10.26
CA ASN A 83 11.19 1.72 -10.90
C ASN A 83 9.89 1.23 -10.22
N TRP A 84 9.02 2.16 -9.82
CA TRP A 84 7.69 1.82 -9.27
C TRP A 84 6.80 1.19 -10.36
N GLY A 85 6.64 -0.13 -10.29
CA GLY A 85 6.16 -0.95 -11.40
C GLY A 85 4.67 -0.86 -11.73
N SER A 86 3.80 -0.49 -10.78
CA SER A 86 2.34 -0.59 -10.97
C SER A 86 1.70 0.55 -11.78
N HIS A 87 2.40 1.64 -12.09
CA HIS A 87 1.79 2.85 -12.68
C HIS A 87 2.60 3.45 -13.84
N GLY A 88 3.28 2.62 -14.64
CA GLY A 88 3.92 3.09 -15.89
C GLY A 88 5.25 3.84 -15.72
N MET A 89 5.82 3.93 -14.52
CA MET A 89 7.11 4.58 -14.25
C MET A 89 8.29 3.59 -14.18
N ARG A 90 8.22 2.50 -14.96
CA ARG A 90 9.28 1.49 -15.00
C ARG A 90 10.59 2.15 -15.45
N GLY A 91 11.67 1.92 -14.70
CA GLY A 91 13.01 2.45 -14.96
C GLY A 91 13.21 3.96 -14.69
N ARG A 92 12.25 4.66 -14.08
CA ARG A 92 12.39 6.09 -13.72
C ARG A 92 12.53 6.29 -12.22
N ILE A 93 13.17 7.39 -11.84
CA ILE A 93 13.18 7.89 -10.46
C ILE A 93 11.94 8.77 -10.27
N SER A 94 11.13 8.43 -9.28
CA SER A 94 10.01 9.23 -8.79
C SER A 94 10.47 9.95 -7.53
N ARG A 95 10.40 11.28 -7.55
CA ARG A 95 10.76 12.13 -6.41
C ARG A 95 9.55 12.83 -5.86
N ASN A 96 9.61 13.16 -4.57
CA ASN A 96 8.55 13.88 -3.87
C ASN A 96 7.18 13.17 -3.95
N VAL A 97 7.16 11.85 -3.77
CA VAL A 97 5.93 11.06 -3.82
C VAL A 97 5.32 10.97 -2.43
N ALA A 98 4.06 11.37 -2.27
CA ALA A 98 3.37 11.20 -0.99
C ALA A 98 3.03 9.73 -0.72
N VAL A 99 3.24 9.30 0.53
CA VAL A 99 2.85 7.98 1.04
C VAL A 99 2.11 8.17 2.35
N VAL A 100 0.96 7.52 2.44
CA VAL A 100 0.06 7.68 3.58
C VAL A 100 -0.16 6.34 4.27
N ASP A 101 -0.03 6.31 5.60
CA ASP A 101 -0.36 5.18 6.46
C ASP A 101 -1.89 5.04 6.60
N VAL A 102 -2.40 3.89 6.19
CA VAL A 102 -3.80 3.48 6.30
C VAL A 102 -3.98 2.28 7.24
N SER A 103 -2.93 1.92 8.00
CA SER A 103 -3.04 0.91 9.03
C SER A 103 -3.91 1.39 10.18
N GLU A 104 -4.75 0.48 10.69
CA GLU A 104 -5.63 0.74 11.83
C GLU A 104 -4.84 1.16 13.07
N ALA A 105 -3.70 0.50 13.31
CA ALA A 105 -2.84 0.72 14.46
C ALA A 105 -1.84 1.89 14.30
N ASN A 106 -1.87 2.63 13.19
CA ASN A 106 -0.89 3.71 12.90
C ASN A 106 0.58 3.25 12.99
N ASN A 107 0.83 2.03 12.52
CA ASN A 107 2.12 1.36 12.61
C ASN A 107 2.77 1.16 11.24
N TRP A 108 2.28 1.87 10.22
CA TRP A 108 2.80 1.83 8.85
C TRP A 108 2.75 0.46 8.16
N SER A 109 2.09 -0.53 8.76
CA SER A 109 1.96 -1.88 8.19
C SER A 109 1.17 -1.92 6.87
N ALA A 110 0.38 -0.89 6.60
CA ALA A 110 -0.45 -0.75 5.41
C ALA A 110 -0.37 0.70 4.90
N VAL A 111 0.13 0.90 3.68
CA VAL A 111 0.31 2.25 3.11
C VAL A 111 -0.37 2.39 1.76
N ARG A 112 -0.67 3.62 1.36
CA ARG A 112 -1.04 3.96 -0.01
C ARG A 112 -0.07 4.98 -0.57
N VAL A 113 0.24 4.84 -1.85
CA VAL A 113 1.23 5.67 -2.57
C VAL A 113 0.51 6.54 -3.58
N GLU A 114 0.89 7.82 -3.64
CA GLU A 114 0.35 8.79 -4.59
C GLU A 114 0.59 8.38 -6.05
N LEU A 115 -0.40 8.68 -6.89
CA LEU A 115 -0.40 8.41 -8.32
C LEU A 115 -0.19 9.71 -9.10
N GLY A 116 1.04 9.95 -9.53
CA GLY A 116 1.36 11.12 -10.35
C GLY A 116 1.08 12.43 -9.60
N ARG A 117 0.43 13.41 -10.27
CA ARG A 117 0.15 14.73 -9.69
C ARG A 117 -1.34 14.98 -9.43
N SER A 118 -2.19 13.95 -9.48
CA SER A 118 -3.65 14.10 -9.34
C SER A 118 -4.14 14.12 -7.88
N GLY A 119 -3.23 13.93 -6.90
CA GLY A 119 -3.60 13.75 -5.49
C GLY A 119 -4.33 12.43 -5.20
N ALA A 120 -4.48 11.56 -6.19
CA ALA A 120 -5.07 10.25 -6.02
C ALA A 120 -4.05 9.25 -5.46
N PHE A 121 -4.50 8.36 -4.59
CA PHE A 121 -3.71 7.30 -4.00
C PHE A 121 -4.11 5.93 -4.55
N GLY A 122 -3.11 5.08 -4.79
CA GLY A 122 -3.29 3.74 -5.35
C GLY A 122 -3.83 2.72 -4.34
N SER A 123 -3.56 1.45 -4.63
CA SER A 123 -3.87 0.30 -3.79
C SER A 123 -3.28 0.40 -2.37
N VAL A 124 -3.81 -0.39 -1.43
CA VAL A 124 -3.16 -0.60 -0.12
C VAL A 124 -2.01 -1.58 -0.30
N TYR A 125 -0.80 -1.18 0.07
CA TYR A 125 0.40 -1.99 0.01
C TYR A 125 0.83 -2.42 1.42
N PRO A 126 1.09 -3.72 1.66
CA PRO A 126 1.67 -4.18 2.91
C PRO A 126 3.14 -3.74 3.01
N THR A 127 3.55 -3.28 4.19
CA THR A 127 4.95 -2.97 4.49
C THR A 127 5.42 -3.72 5.73
N TYR A 128 6.75 -3.83 5.88
CA TYR A 128 7.36 -4.30 7.11
C TYR A 128 7.58 -3.16 8.11
N GLY A 129 7.82 -1.94 7.62
CA GLY A 129 8.23 -0.78 8.40
C GLY A 129 9.46 -0.11 7.79
N PHE A 130 10.27 0.49 8.65
CA PHE A 130 11.43 1.30 8.30
C PHE A 130 12.74 0.63 8.69
N ILE A 131 13.73 0.73 7.81
CA ILE A 131 15.13 0.37 8.07
C ILE A 131 15.91 1.66 8.22
N TYR A 132 16.62 1.81 9.34
CA TYR A 132 17.35 3.04 9.68
C TYR A 132 18.83 2.90 9.37
N ASN A 133 19.47 3.99 8.93
CA ASN A 133 20.92 4.02 8.71
C ASN A 133 21.69 4.22 10.03
N ARG A 134 21.52 3.28 10.94
CA ARG A 134 22.26 3.18 12.21
C ARG A 134 22.36 1.71 12.63
N PRO A 135 23.38 1.32 13.42
CA PRO A 135 23.52 -0.06 13.90
C PRO A 135 22.28 -0.56 14.62
N ASP A 136 21.99 -1.86 14.46
CA ASP A 136 20.92 -2.51 15.23
C ASP A 136 21.36 -2.66 16.70
N THR A 137 20.62 -2.02 17.61
CA THR A 137 20.84 -2.15 19.07
C THR A 137 19.99 -3.27 19.69
N GLY A 138 19.32 -4.09 18.88
CA GLY A 138 18.42 -5.15 19.33
C GLY A 138 17.05 -4.65 19.80
N LEU A 139 16.77 -3.35 19.64
CA LEU A 139 15.50 -2.73 20.01
C LEU A 139 14.74 -2.33 18.74
N LEU A 140 13.54 -2.88 18.56
CA LEU A 140 12.65 -2.40 17.50
C LEU A 140 12.06 -1.05 17.90
N THR A 141 12.17 -0.06 17.01
CA THR A 141 11.57 1.26 17.23
C THR A 141 10.07 1.16 16.99
N ALA A 142 9.26 1.15 18.06
CA ALA A 142 7.80 1.06 17.96
C ALA A 142 7.16 2.38 17.45
N SER A 143 5.97 2.28 16.87
CA SER A 143 5.07 3.43 16.72
C SER A 143 4.37 3.67 18.05
N ALA A 144 4.70 4.78 18.72
CA ALA A 144 4.10 5.15 20.01
C ALA A 144 2.91 6.13 19.86
N ASP A 145 2.53 6.46 18.63
CA ASP A 145 1.53 7.49 18.38
C ASP A 145 0.11 6.92 18.60
N ARG A 146 -0.72 7.68 19.35
CA ARG A 146 -2.15 7.37 19.51
C ARG A 146 -2.78 7.17 18.13
N PRO A 147 -3.71 6.21 17.94
CA PRO A 147 -4.36 6.01 16.65
C PRO A 147 -4.91 7.33 16.11
N THR A 148 -4.23 7.86 15.09
CA THR A 148 -4.68 9.05 14.38
C THR A 148 -5.84 8.61 13.48
N PRO A 149 -6.90 9.42 13.29
CA PRO A 149 -7.96 9.06 12.34
C PRO A 149 -7.39 8.67 10.97
N LEU A 150 -8.04 7.74 10.30
CA LEU A 150 -7.63 7.36 8.95
C LEU A 150 -7.71 8.59 8.02
N PRO A 151 -6.76 8.71 7.08
CA PRO A 151 -6.74 9.82 6.12
C PRO A 151 -8.01 9.80 5.24
N ALA A 152 -8.62 10.97 5.05
CA ALA A 152 -9.71 11.15 4.10
C ALA A 152 -9.15 11.29 2.68
N ILE A 153 -8.90 10.15 2.02
CA ILE A 153 -8.39 10.06 0.64
C ILE A 153 -9.37 9.28 -0.25
N ASN A 154 -9.14 9.28 -1.56
CA ASN A 154 -9.99 8.58 -2.53
C ASN A 154 -10.23 7.11 -2.14
N PRO A 155 -11.38 6.49 -2.51
CA PRO A 155 -11.65 5.09 -2.21
C PRO A 155 -10.52 4.15 -2.63
N VAL A 156 -10.33 3.06 -1.89
CA VAL A 156 -9.27 2.08 -2.13
C VAL A 156 -9.59 1.29 -3.41
N PRO A 157 -8.76 1.34 -4.47
CA PRO A 157 -9.02 0.55 -5.66
C PRO A 157 -8.84 -0.96 -5.42
N SER A 158 -7.88 -1.34 -4.58
CA SER A 158 -7.64 -2.73 -4.17
C SER A 158 -6.79 -2.82 -2.90
N ASP A 159 -6.98 -3.84 -2.08
CA ASP A 159 -6.10 -4.16 -0.95
C ASP A 159 -5.13 -5.30 -1.30
N LEU A 160 -3.82 -5.04 -1.24
CA LEU A 160 -2.75 -6.01 -1.56
C LEU A 160 -2.19 -6.72 -0.33
N ARG A 161 -2.73 -6.46 0.86
CA ARG A 161 -2.36 -7.20 2.07
C ARG A 161 -2.81 -8.66 1.96
N PRO A 162 -2.15 -9.58 2.72
CA PRO A 162 -2.65 -10.93 2.93
C PRO A 162 -4.11 -10.92 3.39
N ALA A 163 -4.92 -11.90 2.98
CA ALA A 163 -6.35 -11.94 3.29
C ALA A 163 -6.64 -11.87 4.81
N ALA A 164 -5.80 -12.50 5.64
CA ALA A 164 -5.92 -12.46 7.10
C ALA A 164 -5.67 -11.08 7.73
N GLU A 165 -5.02 -10.16 7.01
CA GLU A 165 -4.73 -8.79 7.48
C GLU A 165 -5.72 -7.76 6.90
N ARG A 166 -6.68 -8.20 6.07
CA ARG A 166 -7.73 -7.33 5.54
C ARG A 166 -8.85 -7.20 6.58
N PRO A 167 -9.47 -6.01 6.71
CA PRO A 167 -10.57 -5.86 7.62
C PRO A 167 -11.74 -6.70 7.11
N TRP A 168 -12.42 -7.39 8.02
CA TRP A 168 -13.65 -8.13 7.70
C TRP A 168 -14.77 -7.23 7.14
N HIS A 169 -14.60 -5.90 7.21
CA HIS A 169 -15.54 -4.87 6.77
C HIS A 169 -15.47 -4.48 5.28
N THR A 170 -14.68 -5.15 4.43
CA THR A 170 -14.70 -4.83 2.98
C THR A 170 -15.98 -5.21 2.25
N TYR A 171 -16.97 -5.77 2.95
CA TYR A 171 -18.36 -5.73 2.53
C TYR A 171 -19.04 -4.64 3.36
N GLU A 172 -19.04 -3.41 2.85
CA GLU A 172 -20.23 -2.60 3.05
C GLU A 172 -21.33 -3.43 2.38
N GLU A 173 -22.13 -4.09 3.21
CA GLU A 173 -23.34 -4.77 2.78
C GLU A 173 -24.19 -3.69 2.10
N VAL A 174 -24.06 -3.58 0.78
CA VAL A 174 -24.97 -2.80 -0.05
C VAL A 174 -26.26 -3.61 -0.08
N ALA A 175 -26.99 -3.59 1.04
CA ALA A 175 -28.39 -3.97 1.11
C ALA A 175 -29.22 -2.88 0.40
N GLU A 176 -28.85 -2.51 -0.82
CA GLU A 176 -29.79 -1.91 -1.75
C GLU A 176 -30.64 -3.06 -2.30
N MET A 177 -31.78 -3.30 -1.64
CA MET A 177 -32.85 -4.07 -2.25
C MET A 177 -33.15 -3.47 -3.63
N PRO A 178 -33.17 -4.24 -4.74
CA PRO A 178 -33.76 -3.74 -5.96
C PRO A 178 -35.21 -3.40 -5.62
N SER A 179 -35.57 -2.12 -5.70
CA SER A 179 -36.95 -1.65 -5.56
C SER A 179 -37.74 -2.20 -6.74
N ARG A 180 -38.13 -3.47 -6.67
CA ARG A 180 -39.12 -4.05 -7.55
C ARG A 180 -40.43 -3.41 -7.11
N ALA A 181 -40.94 -2.49 -7.93
CA ALA A 181 -42.31 -2.03 -7.81
C ALA A 181 -43.20 -3.28 -7.65
N PRO A 182 -44.09 -3.34 -6.64
CA PRO A 182 -44.97 -4.49 -6.50
C PRO A 182 -45.85 -4.54 -7.74
N HIS A 183 -45.69 -5.58 -8.55
CA HIS A 183 -46.71 -5.98 -9.49
C HIS A 183 -47.98 -6.26 -8.68
N ARG A 184 -48.97 -5.38 -8.84
CA ARG A 184 -50.31 -5.55 -8.29
C ARG A 184 -50.89 -6.82 -8.90
N LEU A 185 -50.89 -7.92 -8.13
CA LEU A 185 -51.69 -9.10 -8.43
C LEU A 185 -53.15 -8.68 -8.23
N ASP A 186 -53.83 -8.34 -9.32
CA ASP A 186 -55.27 -8.17 -9.36
C ASP A 186 -55.92 -9.56 -9.14
N LEU A 187 -56.16 -9.92 -7.88
CA LEU A 187 -57.04 -11.02 -7.52
C LEU A 187 -58.49 -10.55 -7.68
N ARG A 188 -58.98 -10.52 -8.92
CA ARG A 188 -60.42 -10.47 -9.18
C ARG A 188 -61.02 -11.83 -8.84
N ILE A 189 -61.62 -11.90 -7.65
CA ILE A 189 -62.55 -12.95 -7.26
C ILE A 189 -63.79 -12.79 -8.15
N THR A 190 -63.97 -13.69 -9.12
CA THR A 190 -65.25 -13.82 -9.83
C THR A 190 -66.18 -14.64 -8.96
N GLN A 191 -67.01 -13.97 -8.17
CA GLN A 191 -68.20 -14.56 -7.56
C GLN A 191 -69.29 -14.60 -8.63
N VAL A 192 -69.61 -15.79 -9.16
CA VAL A 192 -70.85 -16.01 -9.90
C VAL A 192 -71.89 -16.50 -8.89
N ALA A 193 -72.89 -15.66 -8.68
CA ALA A 193 -74.05 -15.93 -7.85
C ALA A 193 -74.89 -17.08 -8.43
N SER A 194 -75.45 -17.88 -7.54
CA SER A 194 -76.59 -18.76 -7.80
C SER A 194 -77.87 -17.92 -7.83
N GLU A 195 -78.73 -18.14 -8.83
CA GLU A 195 -80.17 -17.91 -8.70
C GLU A 195 -80.98 -18.82 -9.64
N ARG A 196 -81.87 -19.60 -9.01
CA ARG A 196 -83.14 -20.21 -9.48
C ARG A 196 -83.11 -21.47 -10.34
#